data_AF-A0A450TBG6-F1
#
_entry.id   AF-A0A450TBG6-F1
#
_cell.length_a   1.000
_cell.length_b   1.000
_cell.length_c   1.000
_cell.angle_alpha   90.00
_cell.angle_beta   90.00
_cell.angle_gamma   90.00
#
_symmetry.space_group_name_H-M   'P 1'
#
loop_
_entity.id
_entity.type
_entity.pdbx_description
1 polymer ?
#
loop_
_entity_poly.entity_id
_entity_poly.type
_entity_poly.pdbx_seq_one_letter_code
_entity_poly.pdbx_strand_id
1 'polypeptide(L)' 'MRQKIDYIHHNPVARGYVDRPEHWRYSSARNYPGQPGLIEVPCREW' A
#
# COMPACT_ATOMS: atom_id res chain seq x y z
N MET A 1 3.74 13.86 8.97
CA MET A 1 4.67 12.92 8.29
C MET A 1 3.97 11.78 7.50
N ARG A 2 2.68 11.88 7.14
CA ARG A 2 1.97 10.83 6.37
C ARG A 2 1.54 11.23 4.96
N GLN A 3 1.48 12.52 4.66
CA GLN A 3 1.00 13.06 3.38
C GLN A 3 1.60 12.39 2.14
N LYS A 4 2.92 12.13 2.12
CA LYS A 4 3.57 11.46 0.99
C LYS A 4 3.18 9.99 0.87
N ILE A 5 3.01 9.29 1.99
CA ILE A 5 2.60 7.87 2.02
C ILE A 5 1.15 7.77 1.52
N ASP A 6 0.27 8.63 2.03
CA ASP A 6 -1.13 8.68 1.60
C ASP A 6 -1.23 8.93 0.09
N TYR A 7 -0.43 9.86 -0.44
CA TYR A 7 -0.36 10.12 -1.88
C TYR A 7 0.06 8.87 -2.68
N ILE A 8 1.12 8.18 -2.24
CA ILE A 8 1.62 6.97 -2.92
C ILE A 8 0.55 5.87 -2.94
N HIS A 9 -0.16 5.66 -1.82
CA HIS A 9 -1.20 4.63 -1.74
C HIS A 9 -2.45 4.97 -2.54
N HIS A 10 -2.81 6.24 -2.66
CA HIS A 10 -4.00 6.67 -3.40
C HIS A 10 -3.76 6.94 -4.90
N ASN A 11 -2.50 7.04 -5.35
CA ASN A 11 -2.21 7.27 -6.76
C ASN A 11 -2.86 6.24 -7.72
N PRO A 12 -2.86 4.93 -7.44
CA PRO A 12 -3.57 3.94 -8.27
C PRO A 12 -5.08 4.18 -8.38
N VAL A 13 -5.69 4.71 -7.31
CA VAL A 13 -7.12 5.06 -7.25
C VAL A 13 -7.41 6.33 -8.04
N ALA A 14 -6.61 7.38 -7.83
CA ALA A 14 -6.73 8.64 -8.55
C ALA A 14 -6.52 8.48 -10.07
N ARG A 15 -5.74 7.48 -10.49
CA ARG A 15 -5.52 7.09 -11.89
C ARG A 15 -6.63 6.20 -12.47
N GLY A 16 -7.56 5.72 -11.63
CA GLY A 16 -8.65 4.84 -12.04
C GLY A 16 -8.25 3.40 -12.32
N TYR A 17 -7.07 2.94 -11.85
CA TYR A 17 -6.64 1.56 -12.06
C TYR A 17 -7.30 0.56 -11.10
N VAL A 18 -7.64 1.04 -9.89
CA VAL A 18 -8.26 0.23 -8.83
C VAL A 18 -9.23 1.09 -8.03
N ASP A 19 -10.29 0.47 -7.51
CA ASP A 19 -11.27 1.17 -6.66
C ASP A 19 -10.75 1.50 -5.26
N ARG A 20 -9.75 0.74 -4.79
CA ARG A 20 -9.20 0.84 -3.44
C ARG A 20 -7.67 0.73 -3.43
N PRO A 21 -6.96 1.47 -2.55
CA PRO A 21 -5.52 1.38 -2.42
C PRO A 21 -5.02 -0.05 -2.16
N GLU A 22 -5.77 -0.83 -1.37
CA GLU A 22 -5.41 -2.20 -1.01
C GLU A 22 -5.52 -3.18 -2.18
N HIS A 23 -6.22 -2.83 -3.25
CA HIS A 23 -6.28 -3.70 -4.43
C HIS A 23 -5.01 -3.61 -5.28
N TRP A 24 -4.17 -2.59 -5.06
CA TRP A 24 -2.91 -2.47 -5.78
C TRP A 24 -1.89 -3.49 -5.28
N ARG A 25 -1.73 -4.57 -6.06
CA ARG A 25 -0.92 -5.76 -5.70
C ARG A 25 0.53 -5.43 -5.35
N TYR A 26 1.10 -4.41 -5.98
CA TYR A 26 2.49 -3.99 -5.80
C TYR A 26 2.63 -2.75 -4.90
N SER A 27 1.71 -2.56 -3.95
CA SER A 27 1.76 -1.50 -2.93
C SER A 27 1.75 -2.09 -1.53
N SER A 28 2.42 -1.40 -0.61
CA SER A 28 2.38 -1.69 0.82
C SER A 28 1.06 -1.28 1.48
N ALA A 29 0.12 -0.66 0.76
CA ALA A 29 -1.18 -0.25 1.28
C ALA A 29 -1.93 -1.38 2.00
N ARG A 30 -1.75 -2.63 1.56
CA ARG A 30 -2.34 -3.84 2.15
C ARG A 30 -1.74 -4.23 3.50
N ASN A 31 -0.47 -3.91 3.72
CA ASN A 31 0.22 -4.27 4.95
C ASN A 31 -0.26 -3.44 6.15
N TYR A 32 -0.71 -2.21 5.94
CA TYR A 32 -1.22 -1.32 6.99
C TYR A 32 -2.48 -1.86 7.69
N PRO A 33 -3.47 -2.42 6.99
CA PRO A 33 -4.58 -3.14 7.61
C PRO A 33 -4.25 -4.59 8.00
N GLY A 34 -2.97 -4.99 8.01
CA GLY A 34 -2.55 -6.35 8.37
C GLY A 34 -2.85 -7.41 7.32
N GLN A 35 -3.18 -7.02 6.09
CA GLN A 35 -3.37 -7.98 4.99
C GLN A 35 -2.02 -8.42 4.43
N PRO A 36 -1.88 -9.70 4.05
CA PRO A 36 -0.66 -10.17 3.42
C PRO A 36 -0.43 -9.46 2.07
N GLY A 37 0.77 -8.91 1.92
CA GLY A 37 1.26 -8.38 0.65
C GLY A 37 1.67 -9.49 -0.30
N LEU A 38 1.94 -9.14 -1.57
CA LEU A 38 2.49 -10.11 -2.54
C LEU A 38 3.88 -10.61 -2.12
N ILE A 39 4.68 -9.71 -1.56
CA ILE A 39 6.04 -9.99 -1.08
C ILE A 39 5.99 -9.83 0.43
N GLU A 40 6.43 -10.85 1.14
CA GLU A 40 6.59 -10.75 2.59
C GLU A 40 7.70 -9.75 2.91
N VAL A 41 7.36 -8.75 3.73
CA VAL A 41 8.31 -7.76 4.22
C VAL A 41 8.61 -8.12 5.67
N PRO A 42 9.77 -8.72 5.97
CA PRO A 42 10.16 -8.98 7.34
C PRO A 42 10.46 -7.64 8.02
N CYS A 43 9.78 -7.36 9.13
CA CYS A 43 10.19 -6.29 10.03
C CYS A 43 11.45 -6.77 10.75
N ARG A 44 12.63 -6.47 10.20
CA ARG A 44 13.87 -6.58 10.98
C ARG A 44 13.85 -5.49 12.03
N GLU A 45 13.86 -5.90 13.29
CA GLU A 45 14.28 -5.02 14.38
C GLU A 45 15.74 -4.65 14.12
N TRP A 46 15.99 -3.35 14.10
CA TRP A 46 17.33 -2.77 13.97
C TRP A 46 17.89 -2.47 15.35
#